data_AF-A0A5T1XJ95-F1
#
_entry.id   AF-A0A5T1XJ95-F1
#
_cell.length_a   1.000
_cell.length_b   1.000
_cell.length_c   1.000
_cell.angle_alpha   90.00
_cell.angle_beta   90.00
_cell.angle_gamma   90.00
#
_symmetry.space_group_name_H-M   'P 1'
#
loop_
_entity.id
_entity.type
_entity.pdbx_description
1 polymer ?
#
loop_
_entity_poly.entity_id
_entity_poly.type
_entity_poly.pdbx_seq_one_letter_code
_entity_poly.pdbx_strand_id
1 'polypeptide(L)'
;MNDKMRIFLLIIPFVFLSACASKDVLIKTEFKELKIPVKCPLKLPLKPFDYGDLESAKKISKYYLEVEDIAKLCTGEQDERK
;
A
#
# COMPACT_ATOMS: atom_id res chain seq x y z
N MET A 1 32.31 53.27 -17.27
CA MET A 1 32.12 51.88 -16.81
C MET A 1 33.26 51.05 -17.40
N ASN A 2 34.24 50.65 -16.60
CA ASN A 2 35.49 50.03 -17.08
C ASN A 2 35.20 48.75 -17.89
N ASP A 3 35.86 48.54 -19.02
CA ASP A 3 35.61 47.37 -19.88
C ASP A 3 35.78 46.04 -19.14
N LYS A 4 36.73 45.99 -18.19
CA LYS A 4 36.93 44.85 -17.28
C LYS A 4 35.70 44.56 -16.41
N MET A 5 34.99 45.59 -15.94
CA MET A 5 33.75 45.45 -15.14
C MET A 5 32.56 45.00 -16.00
N ARG A 6 32.50 45.42 -17.27
CA ARG A 6 31.46 44.96 -18.21
C ARG A 6 31.62 43.48 -18.55
N ILE A 7 32.86 43.04 -18.77
CA ILE A 7 33.17 41.63 -19.05
C ILE A 7 32.82 40.75 -17.84
N PHE A 8 33.15 41.21 -16.63
CA PHE A 8 32.83 40.49 -15.40
C PHE A 8 31.31 40.29 -15.20
N LEU A 9 30.52 41.34 -15.46
CA LEU A 9 29.05 41.29 -15.36
C LEU A 9 28.38 40.35 -16.36
N LEU A 10 29.02 40.07 -17.51
CA LEU A 10 28.50 39.17 -18.53
C LEU A 10 28.85 37.69 -18.28
N ILE A 11 30.00 37.41 -17.67
CA ILE A 11 30.49 36.03 -17.47
C ILE A 11 29.86 35.38 -16.24
N ILE A 12 29.65 36.14 -15.16
CA ILE A 12 29.04 35.65 -13.92
C ILE A 12 27.74 34.86 -14.18
N PRO A 13 26.71 35.40 -14.86
CA PRO A 13 25.44 34.68 -15.02
C PRO A 13 25.59 33.39 -15.82
N PHE A 14 26.51 33.34 -16.80
CA PHE A 14 26.77 32.14 -17.60
C PHE A 14 27.34 30.98 -16.76
N VAL A 15 28.23 31.28 -15.81
CA VAL A 15 28.80 30.27 -14.92
C VAL A 15 27.73 29.72 -13.97
N PHE A 16 26.91 30.60 -13.38
CA PHE A 16 25.83 30.19 -12.46
C PHE A 16 24.72 29.37 -13.15
N LEU A 17 24.39 29.67 -14.41
CA LEU A 17 23.37 28.94 -15.17
C LEU A 17 23.85 27.55 -15.61
N SER A 18 25.15 27.37 -15.89
CA SER A 18 25.73 26.06 -16.26
C SER A 18 25.73 25.04 -15.11
N ALA A 19 25.76 25.51 -13.86
CA ALA A 19 25.75 24.66 -12.66
C ALA A 19 24.38 24.03 -12.36
N CYS A 20 23.30 24.47 -13.02
CA CYS A 20 21.95 23.92 -12.84
C CYS A 20 21.58 22.86 -13.91
N ALA A 21 22.47 22.54 -14.84
CA ALA A 21 22.19 21.61 -15.95
C ALA A 21 22.52 20.14 -15.63
N SER A 22 23.09 19.85 -14.46
CA SER A 22 23.55 18.50 -14.10
C SER A 22 22.68 17.89 -13.03
N LYS A 23 21.52 17.39 -13.45
CA LYS A 23 21.06 16.06 -13.04
C LYS A 23 20.40 15.46 -14.26
N ASP A 24 21.10 14.56 -14.93
CA ASP A 24 20.45 13.54 -15.74
C ASP A 24 19.26 13.09 -14.92
N VAL A 25 18.06 13.36 -15.42
CA VAL A 25 16.82 12.84 -14.86
C VAL A 25 16.83 11.37 -15.22
N LEU A 26 17.75 10.63 -14.60
CA LEU A 26 17.70 9.20 -14.48
C LEU A 26 16.45 9.01 -13.63
N ILE A 27 15.31 8.90 -14.33
CA ILE A 27 14.06 8.41 -13.77
C ILE A 27 14.43 6.99 -13.33
N LYS A 28 14.99 6.88 -12.12
CA LYS A 28 15.12 5.64 -11.41
C LYS A 28 13.67 5.25 -11.17
N THR A 29 13.14 4.43 -12.06
CA THR A 29 11.87 3.79 -11.87
C THR A 29 12.03 2.92 -10.63
N GLU A 30 11.71 3.47 -9.47
CA GLU A 30 11.68 2.73 -8.22
C GLU A 30 10.51 1.75 -8.35
N PHE A 31 10.83 0.50 -8.66
CA PHE A 31 9.87 -0.58 -8.64
C PHE A 31 9.45 -0.81 -7.20
N LYS A 32 8.31 -0.25 -6.82
CA LYS A 32 7.71 -0.46 -5.51
C LYS A 32 6.99 -1.80 -5.53
N GLU A 33 7.38 -2.70 -4.63
CA GLU A 33 6.63 -3.93 -4.42
C GLU A 33 5.23 -3.59 -3.90
N LEU A 34 4.23 -3.90 -4.73
CA LEU A 34 2.82 -3.82 -4.35
C LEU A 34 2.48 -5.11 -3.62
N LYS A 35 2.09 -5.01 -2.34
CA LYS A 35 1.52 -6.13 -1.60
C LYS A 35 0.12 -6.40 -2.16
N ILE A 36 0.02 -7.37 -3.07
CA ILE A 36 -1.26 -7.81 -3.63
C ILE A 36 -1.87 -8.80 -2.64
N PRO A 37 -3.15 -8.65 -2.26
CA PRO A 37 -3.80 -9.63 -1.40
C PRO A 37 -3.84 -10.99 -2.12
N VAL A 38 -3.26 -12.00 -1.50
CA VAL A 38 -3.39 -13.39 -1.98
C VAL A 38 -4.77 -13.91 -1.59
N LYS A 39 -5.44 -14.60 -2.52
CA LYS A 39 -6.70 -15.28 -2.21
C LYS A 39 -6.41 -16.39 -1.22
N CYS A 40 -7.01 -16.34 -0.03
CA CYS A 40 -6.97 -17.48 0.87
C CYS A 40 -8.00 -18.53 0.41
N PRO A 41 -7.61 -19.81 0.25
CA PRO A 41 -8.53 -20.87 -0.15
C PRO A 41 -9.34 -21.39 1.05
N LEU A 42 -10.29 -20.61 1.56
CA LEU A 42 -11.19 -21.08 2.63
C LEU A 42 -12.40 -21.79 2.04
N LYS A 43 -12.82 -22.86 2.69
CA LYS A 43 -14.14 -23.46 2.51
C LYS A 43 -15.05 -22.93 3.61
N LEU A 44 -15.97 -22.05 3.23
CA LEU A 44 -16.96 -21.50 4.16
C LEU A 44 -18.21 -22.40 4.18
N PRO A 45 -18.83 -22.61 5.35
CA PRO A 45 -20.13 -23.25 5.43
C PRO A 45 -21.21 -22.38 4.76
N LEU A 46 -22.37 -22.97 4.43
CA LEU A 46 -23.47 -22.21 3.84
C LEU A 46 -24.12 -21.32 4.91
N LYS A 47 -24.31 -20.03 4.60
CA LYS A 47 -24.96 -19.09 5.52
C LYS A 47 -26.40 -19.56 5.81
N PRO A 48 -26.81 -19.70 7.08
CA PRO A 48 -28.18 -20.04 7.43
C PRO A 48 -29.13 -18.88 7.10
N PHE A 49 -30.38 -19.22 6.79
CA PHE A 49 -31.43 -18.24 6.49
C PHE A 49 -31.94 -17.56 7.77
N ASP A 50 -32.23 -16.26 7.67
CA ASP A 50 -32.79 -15.47 8.77
C ASP A 50 -34.31 -15.46 8.68
N TYR A 51 -34.98 -16.01 9.69
CA TYR A 51 -36.44 -16.05 9.76
C TYR A 51 -37.02 -14.95 10.66
N GLY A 52 -36.18 -14.10 11.25
CA GLY A 52 -36.63 -13.02 12.15
C GLY A 52 -37.03 -13.50 13.54
N ASP A 53 -36.66 -14.72 13.91
CA ASP A 53 -36.93 -15.33 15.22
C ASP A 53 -35.63 -15.55 16.02
N LEU A 54 -35.77 -15.78 17.32
CA LEU A 54 -34.62 -15.94 18.21
C LEU A 54 -33.77 -17.17 17.84
N GLU A 55 -34.37 -18.22 17.27
CA GLU A 55 -33.65 -19.43 16.93
C GLU A 55 -32.78 -19.24 15.67
N SER A 56 -33.30 -18.58 14.62
CA SER A 56 -32.49 -18.25 13.44
C SER A 56 -31.38 -17.25 13.78
N ALA A 57 -31.66 -16.25 14.61
CA ALA A 57 -30.63 -15.34 15.10
C ALA A 57 -29.49 -16.08 15.81
N LYS A 58 -29.81 -17.04 16.69
CA LYS A 58 -28.81 -17.89 17.37
C LYS A 58 -27.99 -18.72 16.38
N LYS A 59 -28.61 -19.28 15.33
CA LYS A 59 -27.91 -20.05 14.28
C LYS A 59 -26.96 -19.15 13.47
N ILE A 60 -27.39 -17.93 13.15
CA ILE A 60 -26.57 -16.94 12.46
C ILE A 60 -25.37 -16.52 13.31
N SER A 61 -25.56 -16.26 14.61
CA SER A 61 -24.44 -15.94 15.51
C SER A 61 -23.40 -17.06 15.55
N LYS A 62 -23.83 -18.33 15.65
CA LYS A 62 -22.92 -19.47 15.60
C LYS A 62 -22.18 -19.59 14.28
N TYR A 63 -22.87 -19.37 13.16
CA TYR A 63 -22.26 -19.36 11.83
C TYR A 63 -21.13 -18.33 11.74
N TYR A 64 -21.34 -17.11 12.24
CA TYR A 64 -20.29 -16.09 12.20
C TYR A 64 -19.08 -16.45 13.05
N LEU A 65 -19.28 -17.05 14.24
CA LEU A 65 -18.17 -17.54 15.06
C LEU A 65 -17.33 -18.60 14.34
N GLU A 66 -17.97 -19.53 13.61
CA GLU A 66 -17.28 -20.55 12.83
C GLU A 66 -16.50 -19.94 11.65
N VAL A 67 -17.11 -18.96 10.96
CA VAL A 67 -16.44 -18.23 9.86
C VAL A 67 -15.21 -17.47 10.36
N GLU A 68 -15.29 -16.81 11.51
CA GLU A 68 -14.16 -16.10 12.12
C GLU A 68 -13.02 -17.06 12.45
N ASP A 69 -13.33 -18.25 12.96
CA ASP A 69 -12.32 -19.25 13.29
C ASP A 69 -11.62 -19.80 12.04
N ILE A 70 -12.38 -20.09 10.98
CA ILE A 70 -11.83 -20.49 9.68
C ILE A 70 -10.97 -19.36 9.11
N ALA A 71 -11.37 -18.09 9.28
CA ALA A 71 -10.63 -16.93 8.80
C ALA A 71 -9.25 -16.73 9.45
N LYS A 72 -9.07 -17.15 10.71
CA LYS A 72 -7.76 -17.09 11.40
C LYS A 72 -6.68 -17.91 10.69
N LEU A 73 -7.07 -19.04 10.07
CA LEU A 73 -6.16 -19.86 9.27
C LEU A 73 -5.51 -19.07 8.12
N CYS A 74 -6.14 -17.99 7.67
CA CYS A 74 -5.64 -17.15 6.59
C CYS A 74 -4.78 -15.98 7.07
N THR A 75 -4.99 -15.50 8.29
CA THR A 75 -4.20 -14.41 8.86
C THR A 75 -2.88 -14.91 9.46
N GLY A 76 -2.68 -16.24 9.51
CA GLY A 76 -1.48 -16.85 10.09
C GLY A 76 -1.42 -16.74 11.61
N GLU A 77 -2.51 -16.31 12.24
CA GLU A 77 -2.69 -16.31 13.68
C GLU A 77 -2.84 -17.77 14.12
N GLN A 78 -1.74 -18.35 14.62
CA GLN A 78 -1.79 -19.70 15.19
C GLN A 78 -2.68 -19.66 16.43
N ASP A 79 -3.65 -20.56 16.52
CA ASP A 79 -4.54 -20.69 17.66
C ASP A 79 -3.72 -20.99 18.93
N GLU A 80 -3.52 -19.98 19.77
CA GLU A 80 -2.76 -20.07 21.03
C GLU A 80 -3.52 -20.82 22.15
N ARG A 81 -4.62 -21.51 21.84
CA ARG A 81 -5.40 -22.32 22.79
C ARG A 81 -5.08 -23.83 22.75
N LYS A 82 -3.84 -24.20 22.44
CA LYS A 82 -3.38 -25.60 22.54
C LYS A 82 -2.41 -25.82 23.68
#